data_AF-A0A2E0FAP9-F1
#
_entry.id   AF-A0A2E0FAP9-F1
#
_cell.length_a   1.000
_cell.length_b   1.000
_cell.length_c   1.000
_cell.angle_alpha   90.00
_cell.angle_beta   90.00
_cell.angle_gamma   90.00
#
_symmetry.space_group_name_H-M   'P 1'
#
loop_
_entity.id
_entity.type
_entity.pdbx_description
1 polymer ?
#
loop_
_entity_poly.entity_id
_entity_poly.type
_entity_poly.pdbx_seq_one_letter_code
_entity_poly.pdbx_strand_id
1 'polypeptide(L)'
;MDSNILKICGESSITPNFDEIKSDPNFVFTQDPNFVPITLFNESGNAVTVNSWIECANYVNGGWVAQFVNNTNYEKNLFFILLLISTTLVLTKFIKNLGSDYFKK
;
A
#
# COMPACT_ATOMS: atom_id res chain seq x y z
N MET A 1 14.13 -15.44 -7.31
CA MET A 1 13.51 -15.25 -5.98
C MET A 1 13.07 -13.81 -5.88
N ASP A 2 11.82 -13.55 -5.48
CA ASP A 2 11.28 -12.20 -5.39
C ASP A 2 12.11 -11.37 -4.37
N SER A 3 12.49 -10.15 -4.74
CA SER A 3 13.31 -9.26 -3.90
C SER A 3 12.63 -8.90 -2.57
N ASN A 4 11.30 -8.85 -2.54
CA ASN A 4 10.53 -8.53 -1.34
C ASN A 4 10.50 -9.71 -0.38
N ILE A 5 10.38 -10.94 -0.89
CA ILE A 5 10.44 -12.15 -0.06
C ILE A 5 11.80 -12.23 0.63
N LEU A 6 12.89 -12.01 -0.11
CA LEU A 6 14.23 -11.99 0.46
C LEU A 6 14.37 -10.91 1.54
N LYS A 7 13.87 -9.70 1.27
CA LYS A 7 13.98 -8.57 2.20
C LYS A 7 13.13 -8.73 3.46
N ILE A 8 11.95 -9.34 3.33
CA ILE A 8 10.96 -9.44 4.42
C ILE A 8 11.13 -10.75 5.20
N CYS A 9 11.21 -11.87 4.51
CA CYS A 9 11.23 -13.21 5.09
C CYS A 9 12.65 -13.76 5.29
N GLY A 10 13.66 -13.16 4.64
CA GLY A 10 15.06 -13.62 4.68
C GLY A 10 15.39 -14.68 3.65
N GLU A 11 16.66 -15.08 3.63
CA GLU A 11 17.15 -16.16 2.77
C GLU A 11 16.59 -17.52 3.20
N SER A 12 16.36 -18.39 2.22
CA SER A 12 15.98 -19.77 2.43
C SER A 12 16.49 -20.63 1.29
N SER A 13 16.84 -21.88 1.58
CA SER A 13 17.13 -22.90 0.58
C SER A 13 15.86 -23.51 -0.02
N ILE A 14 14.68 -23.20 0.54
CA ILE A 14 13.39 -23.70 0.10
C ILE A 14 12.97 -22.94 -1.17
N THR A 15 12.66 -23.69 -2.23
CA THR A 15 11.99 -23.14 -3.41
C THR A 15 10.48 -23.37 -3.25
N PRO A 16 9.68 -22.34 -2.95
CA PRO A 16 8.26 -22.51 -2.67
C PRO A 16 7.45 -22.82 -3.94
N ASN A 17 6.50 -23.75 -3.85
CA ASN A 17 5.50 -24.01 -4.90
C ASN A 17 4.18 -23.30 -4.56
N PHE A 18 4.06 -22.03 -4.97
CA PHE A 18 2.88 -21.23 -4.64
C PHE A 18 1.60 -21.71 -5.33
N ASP A 19 1.70 -22.34 -6.50
CA ASP A 19 0.52 -22.80 -7.25
C ASP A 19 -0.16 -23.98 -6.55
N GLU A 20 0.64 -24.89 -6.00
CA GLU A 20 0.15 -26.02 -5.20
C GLU A 20 -0.58 -25.55 -3.94
N ILE A 21 0.01 -24.60 -3.21
CA ILE A 21 -0.60 -23.98 -2.02
C ILE A 21 -1.92 -23.28 -2.37
N LYS A 22 -1.98 -22.55 -3.50
CA LYS A 22 -3.21 -21.88 -3.95
C LYS A 22 -4.30 -22.85 -4.39
N SER A 23 -3.92 -24.03 -4.89
CA SER A 23 -4.86 -25.03 -5.40
C SER A 23 -5.52 -25.87 -4.31
N ASP A 24 -4.95 -25.92 -3.10
CA ASP A 24 -5.48 -26.68 -1.98
C ASP A 24 -6.16 -25.76 -0.93
N PRO A 25 -7.51 -25.74 -0.87
CA PRO A 25 -8.23 -24.92 0.10
C PRO A 25 -8.07 -25.40 1.56
N ASN A 26 -7.54 -26.61 1.79
CA ASN A 26 -7.29 -27.16 3.12
C ASN A 26 -5.80 -27.12 3.50
N PHE A 27 -4.97 -26.43 2.73
CA PHE A 27 -3.56 -26.31 3.04
C PHE A 27 -3.35 -25.59 4.39
N VAL A 28 -2.57 -26.21 5.27
CA VAL A 28 -2.22 -25.64 6.58
C VAL A 28 -0.72 -25.47 6.66
N PHE A 29 -0.27 -24.24 6.95
CA PHE A 29 1.15 -23.95 7.16
C PHE A 29 1.66 -24.63 8.44
N THR A 30 2.78 -25.34 8.34
CA THR A 30 3.49 -25.91 9.47
C THR A 30 4.40 -24.87 10.12
N GLN A 31 4.33 -24.75 11.44
CA GLN A 31 5.22 -23.89 12.21
C GLN A 31 6.68 -24.31 12.05
N ASP A 32 7.57 -23.33 11.84
CA ASP A 32 9.02 -23.52 11.87
C ASP A 32 9.57 -22.94 13.18
N PRO A 33 10.06 -23.79 14.12
CA PRO A 33 10.60 -23.31 15.39
C PRO A 33 11.81 -22.38 15.27
N ASN A 34 12.51 -22.40 14.13
CA ASN A 34 13.69 -21.56 13.89
C ASN A 34 13.34 -20.24 13.19
N PHE A 35 12.08 -20.07 12.79
CA PHE A 35 11.62 -18.86 12.14
C PHE A 35 11.13 -17.84 13.18
N VAL A 36 11.68 -16.63 13.13
CA VAL A 36 11.23 -15.53 14.00
C VAL A 36 9.87 -15.05 13.48
N PRO A 37 8.79 -15.04 14.29
CA PRO A 37 7.49 -14.62 13.82
C PRO A 37 7.48 -13.18 13.29
N ILE A 38 6.85 -12.96 12.14
CA ILE A 38 6.75 -11.66 11.48
C ILE A 38 5.28 -11.27 11.35
N THR A 39 4.95 -10.02 11.66
CA THR A 39 3.62 -9.48 11.40
C THR A 39 3.62 -8.78 10.04
N LEU A 40 2.72 -9.21 9.16
CA LEU A 40 2.52 -8.66 7.82
C LEU A 40 1.17 -7.96 7.75
N PHE A 41 1.08 -6.99 6.84
CA PHE A 41 -0.12 -6.19 6.61
C PHE A 41 -0.52 -6.24 5.13
N ASN A 42 -1.82 -6.33 4.88
CA ASN A 42 -2.38 -6.12 3.54
C ASN A 42 -2.71 -4.64 3.29
N GLU A 43 -3.11 -4.32 2.06
CA GLU A 43 -3.53 -2.97 1.65
C GLU A 43 -4.74 -2.43 2.44
N SER A 44 -5.56 -3.32 2.99
CA SER A 44 -6.71 -2.97 3.84
C SER A 44 -6.33 -2.74 5.30
N GLY A 45 -5.05 -2.88 5.66
CA GLY A 45 -4.56 -2.74 7.03
C GLY A 45 -4.86 -3.93 7.95
N ASN A 46 -5.31 -5.06 7.40
CA ASN A 46 -5.43 -6.29 8.18
C ASN A 46 -4.04 -6.85 8.45
N ALA A 47 -3.86 -7.40 9.65
CA ALA A 47 -2.59 -7.94 10.11
C ALA A 47 -2.66 -9.46 10.24
N VAL A 48 -1.55 -10.14 9.92
CA VAL A 48 -1.36 -11.57 10.16
C VAL A 48 0.05 -11.80 10.71
N THR A 49 0.18 -12.65 11.73
CA THR A 49 1.48 -13.08 12.25
C THR A 49 1.81 -14.46 11.72
N VAL A 50 2.88 -14.54 10.93
CA VAL A 50 3.34 -15.77 10.27
C VAL A 50 4.47 -16.41 11.07
N ASN A 51 4.51 -17.74 11.12
CA ASN A 51 5.43 -18.52 11.96
C ASN A 51 6.28 -19.52 11.16
N SER A 52 6.35 -19.37 9.85
CA SER A 52 7.28 -20.13 9.01
C SER A 52 7.70 -19.33 7.78
N TRP A 53 8.86 -19.70 7.22
CA TRP A 53 9.38 -19.04 6.02
C TRP A 53 8.45 -19.22 4.81
N ILE A 54 7.90 -20.43 4.62
CA ILE A 54 6.99 -20.73 3.51
C ILE A 54 5.68 -19.95 3.60
N GLU A 55 5.14 -19.78 4.81
CA GLU A 55 3.96 -18.96 5.08
C GLU A 55 4.25 -17.48 4.78
N CYS A 56 5.35 -16.94 5.31
CA CYS A 56 5.78 -15.58 5.03
C CYS A 56 5.92 -15.31 3.53
N ALA A 57 6.62 -16.21 2.82
CA ALA A 57 6.83 -16.09 1.37
C ALA A 57 5.50 -16.11 0.60
N ASN A 58 4.53 -16.94 1.01
CA ASN A 58 3.21 -16.99 0.37
C ASN A 58 2.44 -15.67 0.56
N TYR A 59 2.41 -15.13 1.77
CA TYR A 59 1.74 -13.84 2.03
C TYR A 59 2.43 -12.68 1.29
N VAL A 60 3.76 -12.61 1.31
CA VAL A 60 4.51 -11.57 0.57
C VAL A 60 4.31 -11.69 -0.94
N ASN A 61 4.27 -12.90 -1.48
CA ASN A 61 3.92 -13.14 -2.89
C ASN A 61 2.48 -12.69 -3.22
N GLY A 62 1.59 -12.69 -2.23
CA GLY A 62 0.24 -12.14 -2.30
C GLY A 62 0.14 -10.63 -2.09
N GLY A 63 1.27 -9.91 -1.98
CA GLY A 63 1.30 -8.45 -1.84
C GLY A 63 1.30 -7.92 -0.40
N TRP A 64 1.46 -8.79 0.59
CA TRP A 64 1.55 -8.36 1.99
C TRP A 64 2.94 -7.77 2.31
N VAL A 65 2.98 -6.81 3.25
CA VAL A 65 4.20 -6.06 3.60
C VAL A 65 4.45 -6.07 5.11
N ALA A 66 5.71 -6.11 5.54
CA ALA A 66 6.09 -6.10 6.97
C ALA A 66 5.94 -4.73 7.63
N GLN A 67 5.93 -3.66 6.84
CA GLN A 67 5.70 -2.30 7.32
C GLN A 67 4.61 -1.70 6.47
N PHE A 68 3.52 -1.28 7.10
CA PHE A 68 2.54 -0.43 6.46
C PHE A 68 3.20 0.92 6.21
N VAL A 69 3.85 1.07 5.06
CA VAL A 69 4.28 2.39 4.59
C VAL A 69 2.99 3.18 4.48
N ASN A 70 2.87 4.22 5.29
CA ASN A 70 1.73 5.12 5.25
C ASN A 70 1.76 5.76 3.86
N ASN A 71 1.09 5.12 2.89
CA ASN A 71 1.09 5.57 1.50
C ASN A 71 0.55 6.97 1.53
N THR A 72 1.44 7.95 1.36
CA THR A 72 1.04 9.33 1.23
C THR A 72 0.10 9.36 0.04
N ASN A 73 -1.17 9.69 0.27
CA ASN A 73 -2.18 9.63 -0.77
C ASN A 73 -1.93 10.79 -1.75
N TYR A 74 -1.05 10.54 -2.73
CA TYR A 74 -0.62 11.52 -3.71
C TYR A 74 -1.78 12.03 -4.56
N GLU A 75 -2.79 11.21 -4.80
CA GLU A 75 -4.02 11.60 -5.51
C GLU A 75 -4.82 12.61 -4.69
N LYS A 76 -5.01 12.36 -3.39
CA LYS A 76 -5.66 13.29 -2.45
C LYS A 76 -4.88 14.61 -2.39
N ASN A 77 -3.56 14.55 -2.31
CA ASN A 77 -2.72 15.76 -2.27
C ASN A 77 -2.82 16.56 -3.58
N LEU A 78 -2.76 15.87 -4.73
CA LEU A 78 -2.92 16.47 -6.05
C LEU A 78 -4.30 17.13 -6.20
N PHE A 79 -5.36 16.46 -5.73
CA PHE A 79 -6.72 16.99 -5.72
C PHE A 79 -6.80 18.33 -4.96
N PHE A 80 -6.24 18.40 -3.75
CA PHE A 80 -6.25 19.65 -2.98
C PHE A 80 -5.43 20.77 -3.62
N ILE A 81 -4.29 20.44 -4.27
CA ILE A 81 -3.50 21.43 -5.01
C ILE A 81 -4.30 22.00 -6.18
N LEU A 82 -4.93 21.13 -6.98
CA LEU A 82 -5.76 21.55 -8.11
C LEU A 82 -6.98 22.37 -7.66
N LEU A 83 -7.60 21.98 -6.54
CA LEU A 83 -8.71 22.72 -5.95
C LEU A 83 -8.28 24.14 -5.55
N LEU A 84 -7.12 24.29 -4.91
CA LEU A 84 -6.61 25.60 -4.51
C LEU A 84 -6.28 26.49 -5.72
N ILE A 85 -5.70 25.92 -6.78
CA ILE A 85 -5.43 26.65 -8.03
C ILE A 85 -6.75 27.08 -8.70
N SER A 86 -7.73 26.18 -8.82
CA SER A 86 -9.00 26.49 -9.47
C SER A 86 -9.78 27.59 -8.71
N THR A 87 -9.82 27.52 -7.38
CA THR A 87 -10.53 28.49 -6.54
C THR A 87 -9.87 29.87 -6.61
N THR A 88 -8.54 29.95 -6.57
CA THR A 88 -7.82 31.23 -6.72
C THR A 88 -8.05 31.88 -8.09
N LEU A 89 -8.07 31.11 -9.17
CA LEU A 89 -8.38 31.62 -10.51
C LEU A 89 -9.84 32.14 -10.61
N VAL A 90 -10.80 31.41 -10.04
CA VAL A 90 -12.21 31.85 -10.03
C VAL A 90 -12.38 33.11 -9.18
N LEU A 91 -11.77 33.16 -7.99
CA LEU A 91 -11.84 34.32 -7.10
C LEU A 91 -11.21 35.57 -7.74
N THR A 92 -10.05 35.44 -8.38
CA THR A 92 -9.41 36.57 -9.07
C THR A 92 -10.26 37.08 -10.25
N LYS A 93 -10.90 36.18 -11.00
CA LYS A 93 -11.85 36.57 -12.06
C LYS A 93 -13.08 37.27 -11.49
N PHE A 94 -13.62 36.77 -10.38
CA PHE A 94 -14.79 37.35 -9.72
C PHE A 94 -14.50 38.75 -9.16
N ILE A 95 -13.35 38.93 -8.49
CA ILE A 95 -12.91 40.24 -7.97
C ILE A 95 -12.69 41.23 -9.11
N LYS A 96 -12.06 40.81 -10.22
CA LYS A 96 -11.89 41.67 -11.41
C LYS A 96 -13.23 42.08 -12.02
N ASN A 97 -14.20 41.17 -12.06
CA ASN A 97 -15.53 41.47 -12.56
C ASN A 97 -16.23 42.52 -11.67
N LEU A 98 -16.21 42.34 -10.35
CA LEU A 98 -16.76 43.30 -9.40
C LEU A 98 -16.09 44.68 -9.48
N GLY A 99 -14.76 44.74 -9.64
CA GLY A 99 -14.04 45.99 -9.81
C GLY A 99 -14.40 46.70 -11.12
N SER A 100 -14.55 45.95 -12.21
CA SER A 100 -14.98 46.49 -13.51
C SER A 100 -16.40 47.08 -13.46
N ASP A 101 -17.31 46.48 -12.69
CA ASP A 101 -18.68 46.97 -12.55
C ASP A 101 -18.76 48.23 -11.67
N TYR A 102 -17.84 48.40 -10.69
CA TYR A 102 -17.80 49.56 -9.80
C TYR A 102 -17.30 50.84 -10.50
N PHE A 103 -16.36 50.75 -11.44
CA PHE A 103 -15.83 51.90 -12.19
C PHE A 103 -16.73 52.36 -13.35
N LYS A 104 -17.83 51.64 -13.63
CA LYS A 104 -18.76 51.92 -14.73
C LYS A 104 -20.02 52.70 -14.32
N LYS A 105 -20.15 53.01 -13.02
CA LYS A 105 -21.26 53.76 -12.42
C LYS A 105 -20.78 55.13 -11.95
#